data_AF-A0A946I651-F1
#
_entry.id   AF-A0A946I651-F1
#
_cell.length_a   1.000
_cell.length_b   1.000
_cell.length_c   1.000
_cell.angle_alpha   90.00
_cell.angle_beta   90.00
_cell.angle_gamma   90.00
#
_symmetry.space_group_name_H-M   'P 1'
#
loop_
_entity.id
_entity.type
_entity.pdbx_description
1 polymer ?
#
loop_
_entity_poly.entity_id
_entity_poly.type
_entity_poly.pdbx_seq_one_letter_code
_entity_poly.pdbx_strand_id
1 'polypeptide(L)'
;MKNILLVAILFVSTLSFAQEKYNALAKPNTYQNTDNPNYWKNKMPHAAYWQQDVYYNIKAKIDEETDIISATEQLTYTNNSPDELNVVYFHLYQNAFQPDSYLEELQFQNGKNPKYGEYESQKLGTVINDITVNGLNVKTELDNTILKVYL
;
A
#
# COMPACT_ATOMS: atom_id res chain seq x y z
N MET A 1 68.46 -8.43 10.01
CA MET A 1 68.49 -6.94 10.05
C MET A 1 68.27 -6.40 8.65
N LYS A 2 67.40 -5.38 8.53
CA LYS A 2 67.03 -4.56 7.35
C LYS A 2 65.96 -5.16 6.41
N ASN A 3 64.68 -4.90 6.69
CA ASN A 3 63.83 -3.77 6.21
C ASN A 3 63.19 -4.12 4.85
N ILE A 4 61.97 -4.68 4.81
CA ILE A 4 60.66 -4.00 4.84
C ILE A 4 60.57 -2.85 3.82
N LEU A 5 59.86 -3.09 2.70
CA LEU A 5 58.71 -2.29 2.27
C LEU A 5 57.97 -2.99 1.12
N LEU A 6 56.92 -3.74 1.46
CA LEU A 6 55.92 -4.21 0.49
C LEU A 6 54.83 -3.12 0.45
N VAL A 7 54.90 -2.22 -0.53
CA VAL A 7 53.85 -1.20 -0.73
C VAL A 7 52.73 -1.83 -1.55
N ALA A 8 51.83 -2.53 -0.87
CA ALA A 8 50.52 -2.87 -1.42
C ALA A 8 49.60 -1.66 -1.22
N ILE A 9 49.42 -0.86 -2.28
CA ILE A 9 48.41 0.21 -2.30
C ILE A 9 47.04 -0.47 -2.35
N LEU A 10 46.41 -0.63 -1.19
CA LEU A 10 44.99 -0.94 -1.08
C LEU A 10 44.21 0.28 -1.60
N PHE A 11 43.75 0.20 -2.84
CA PHE A 11 42.70 1.08 -3.36
C PHE A 11 41.39 0.71 -2.64
N VAL A 12 41.19 1.26 -1.44
CA VAL A 12 39.87 1.28 -0.83
C VAL A 12 39.07 2.33 -1.60
N SER A 13 38.38 1.90 -2.66
CA SER A 13 37.38 2.72 -3.31
C SER A 13 36.25 2.97 -2.32
N THR A 14 36.25 4.13 -1.67
CA THR A 14 35.08 4.61 -0.95
C THR A 14 33.99 4.84 -1.99
N LEU A 15 33.05 3.92 -2.09
CA LEU A 15 31.78 4.16 -2.79
C LEU A 15 31.03 5.23 -1.98
N SER A 16 31.25 6.49 -2.34
CA SER A 16 30.41 7.58 -1.88
C SER A 16 29.06 7.43 -2.56
N PHE A 17 28.13 6.74 -1.90
CA PHE A 17 26.72 6.80 -2.30
C PHE A 17 26.24 8.22 -2.03
N ALA A 18 26.08 9.02 -3.10
CA ALA A 18 25.38 10.29 -2.98
C ALA A 18 23.94 9.97 -2.57
N GLN A 19 23.54 10.40 -1.38
CA GLN A 19 22.16 10.23 -0.93
C GLN A 19 21.26 11.02 -1.88
N GLU A 20 20.32 10.34 -2.53
CA GLU A 20 19.36 11.00 -3.41
C GLU A 20 18.58 12.05 -2.62
N LYS A 21 18.31 13.21 -3.23
CA LYS A 21 17.48 14.23 -2.61
C LYS A 21 16.01 13.80 -2.62
N TYR A 22 15.28 14.20 -1.60
CA TYR A 22 13.83 14.01 -1.56
C TYR A 22 13.16 14.62 -2.81
N ASN A 23 12.39 13.81 -3.50
CA ASN A 23 11.52 14.19 -4.60
C ASN A 23 10.30 13.26 -4.64
N ALA A 24 9.12 13.81 -4.36
CA ALA A 24 7.86 13.08 -4.29
C ALA A 24 7.47 12.34 -5.59
N LEU A 25 8.04 12.74 -6.73
CA LEU A 25 7.76 12.16 -8.04
C LEU A 25 8.90 11.29 -8.57
N ALA A 26 10.07 11.30 -7.93
CA ALA A 26 11.19 10.47 -8.33
C ALA A 26 10.95 9.00 -8.01
N LYS A 27 11.58 8.14 -8.81
CA LYS A 27 11.69 6.71 -8.54
C LYS A 27 13.17 6.38 -8.31
N PRO A 28 13.54 5.58 -7.30
CA PRO A 28 12.66 4.90 -6.33
C PRO A 28 11.98 5.87 -5.33
N ASN A 29 11.04 5.36 -4.51
CA ASN A 29 10.36 6.17 -3.49
C ASN A 29 11.37 6.85 -2.55
N THR A 30 11.37 8.19 -2.50
CA THR A 30 12.30 8.99 -1.68
C THR A 30 11.66 9.56 -0.41
N TYR A 31 10.41 9.20 -0.09
CA TYR A 31 9.66 9.82 1.02
C TYR A 31 10.31 9.63 2.40
N GLN A 32 11.13 8.58 2.56
CA GLN A 32 11.85 8.29 3.80
C GLN A 32 13.20 9.03 3.92
N ASN A 33 13.55 9.89 2.96
CA ASN A 33 14.81 10.61 3.01
C ASN A 33 14.85 11.62 4.15
N THR A 34 16.02 11.79 4.75
CA THR A 34 16.24 12.69 5.90
C THR A 34 16.00 14.17 5.56
N ASP A 35 16.13 14.56 4.28
CA ASP A 35 15.86 15.90 3.80
C ASP A 35 14.36 16.16 3.47
N ASN A 36 13.49 15.13 3.55
CA ASN A 36 12.05 15.32 3.41
C ASN A 36 11.47 16.03 4.65
N PRO A 37 10.92 17.26 4.52
CA PRO A 37 10.35 17.97 5.66
C PRO A 37 9.07 17.32 6.22
N ASN A 38 8.46 16.38 5.50
CA ASN A 38 7.25 15.67 5.90
C ASN A 38 7.53 14.26 6.41
N TYR A 39 8.78 13.80 6.43
CA TYR A 39 9.08 12.49 6.97
C TYR A 39 8.87 12.48 8.48
N TRP A 40 8.07 11.55 8.98
CA TRP A 40 7.60 11.53 10.37
C TRP A 40 8.75 11.43 11.37
N LYS A 41 9.85 10.75 11.02
CA LYS A 41 11.06 10.66 11.87
C LYS A 41 11.73 12.02 12.09
N ASN A 42 11.53 12.97 11.18
CA ASN A 42 12.05 14.33 11.29
C ASN A 42 11.16 15.22 12.19
N LYS A 43 9.97 14.75 12.58
CA LYS A 43 8.95 15.50 13.33
C LYS A 43 8.29 14.64 14.42
N MET A 44 9.05 13.80 15.11
CA MET A 44 8.52 12.91 16.14
C MET A 44 7.96 13.71 17.34
N PRO A 45 6.67 13.55 17.70
CA PRO A 45 6.10 14.19 18.89
C PRO A 45 6.69 13.66 20.21
N HIS A 46 7.06 12.37 20.25
CA HIS A 46 7.72 11.71 21.38
C HIS A 46 8.52 10.47 20.92
N ALA A 47 9.36 9.92 21.80
CA ALA A 47 10.30 8.85 21.44
C ALA A 47 9.65 7.54 20.94
N ALA A 48 8.51 7.15 21.52
CA ALA A 48 7.78 5.93 21.11
C ALA A 48 6.88 6.10 19.88
N TYR A 49 6.90 7.26 19.22
CA TYR A 49 6.02 7.54 18.09
C TYR A 49 6.51 6.84 16.82
N TRP A 50 5.60 6.24 16.05
CA TRP A 50 5.87 5.70 14.73
C TRP A 50 4.67 5.93 13.80
N GLN A 51 4.94 5.95 12.49
CA GLN A 51 3.92 5.96 11.44
C GLN A 51 4.28 4.92 10.39
N GLN A 52 3.26 4.29 9.79
CA GLN A 52 3.44 3.37 8.69
C GLN A 52 3.64 4.14 7.38
N ASP A 53 4.52 3.62 6.53
CA ASP A 53 4.72 4.19 5.20
C ASP A 53 4.15 3.23 4.16
N VAL A 54 3.33 3.76 3.24
CA VAL A 54 2.79 2.98 2.13
C VAL A 54 3.04 3.73 0.83
N TYR A 55 3.71 3.06 -0.10
CA TYR A 55 3.96 3.56 -1.43
C TYR A 55 3.13 2.79 -2.44
N TYR A 56 2.41 3.51 -3.30
CA TYR A 56 1.52 2.91 -4.30
C TYR A 56 2.02 3.17 -5.71
N ASN A 57 1.92 2.15 -6.55
CA ASN A 57 2.07 2.23 -7.98
C ASN A 57 0.83 1.63 -8.63
N ILE A 58 -0.06 2.51 -9.10
CA ILE A 58 -1.36 2.15 -9.65
C ILE A 58 -1.33 2.42 -11.14
N LYS A 59 -1.64 1.40 -11.94
CA LYS A 59 -1.92 1.53 -13.38
C LYS A 59 -3.39 1.23 -13.58
N ALA A 60 -4.17 2.24 -13.92
CA ALA A 60 -5.61 2.11 -14.13
C ALA A 60 -6.01 2.56 -15.53
N LYS A 61 -7.09 1.97 -16.06
CA LYS A 61 -7.77 2.36 -17.28
C LYS A 61 -9.26 2.48 -16.96
N ILE A 62 -9.89 3.55 -17.45
CA ILE A 62 -11.34 3.68 -17.51
C ILE A 62 -11.83 3.24 -18.89
N ASP A 63 -12.91 2.46 -18.90
CA ASP A 63 -13.69 2.15 -20.08
C ASP A 63 -15.00 2.92 -20.01
N GLU A 64 -15.16 3.93 -20.87
CA GLU A 64 -16.32 4.82 -20.89
C GLU A 64 -17.55 4.19 -21.58
N GLU A 65 -17.36 3.14 -22.38
CA GLU A 65 -18.50 2.44 -23.01
C GLU A 65 -19.20 1.54 -22.00
N THR A 66 -18.44 0.96 -21.07
CA THR A 66 -18.96 0.04 -20.05
C THR A 66 -18.99 0.64 -18.65
N ASP A 67 -18.48 1.84 -18.42
CA ASP A 67 -18.32 2.45 -17.07
C ASP A 67 -17.47 1.60 -16.10
N ILE A 68 -16.46 0.88 -16.61
CA ILE A 68 -15.62 -0.02 -15.80
C ILE A 68 -14.21 0.56 -15.64
N ILE A 69 -13.69 0.54 -14.41
CA ILE A 69 -12.28 0.84 -14.12
C ILE A 69 -11.54 -0.47 -13.90
N SER A 70 -10.50 -0.72 -14.70
CA SER A 70 -9.57 -1.84 -14.51
C SER A 70 -8.22 -1.32 -14.01
N ALA A 71 -7.65 -1.95 -12.98
CA ALA A 71 -6.38 -1.51 -12.43
C ALA A 71 -5.46 -2.67 -12.03
N THR A 72 -4.16 -2.41 -12.08
CA THR A 72 -3.12 -3.17 -11.38
C THR A 72 -2.47 -2.26 -10.37
N GLU A 73 -2.47 -2.67 -9.11
CA GLU A 73 -1.84 -1.95 -8.01
C GLU A 73 -0.68 -2.78 -7.46
N GLN A 74 0.47 -2.12 -7.28
CA GLN A 74 1.54 -2.62 -6.43
C GLN A 74 1.71 -1.64 -5.28
N LEU A 75 1.61 -2.14 -4.05
CA LEU A 75 1.91 -1.37 -2.86
C LEU A 75 3.15 -1.92 -2.16
N THR A 76 3.97 -1.02 -1.62
CA THR A 76 5.08 -1.35 -0.71
C THR A 76 4.73 -0.79 0.65
N TYR A 77 4.52 -1.69 1.61
CA TYR A 77 4.20 -1.36 2.99
C TYR A 77 5.46 -1.46 3.86
N THR A 78 5.78 -0.40 4.60
CA THR A 78 6.85 -0.44 5.60
C THR A 78 6.23 -0.49 6.99
N ASN A 79 6.39 -1.62 7.68
CA ASN A 79 5.99 -1.75 9.08
C ASN A 79 7.03 -1.09 10.00
N ASN A 80 6.75 0.12 10.49
CA ASN A 80 7.58 0.84 11.46
C ASN A 80 7.17 0.56 12.92
N SER A 81 6.12 -0.25 13.15
CA SER A 81 5.73 -0.69 14.50
C SER A 81 6.80 -1.63 15.09
N PRO A 82 6.97 -1.65 16.42
CA PRO A 82 7.73 -2.71 17.08
C PRO A 82 7.08 -4.10 16.98
N ASP A 83 5.78 -4.15 16.63
CA ASP A 83 5.01 -5.39 16.58
C ASP A 83 4.95 -5.99 15.18
N GLU A 84 4.89 -7.32 15.09
CA GLU A 84 4.70 -8.04 13.84
C GLU A 84 3.29 -7.82 13.26
N LEU A 85 3.24 -7.51 11.96
CA LEU A 85 1.99 -7.34 11.22
C LEU A 85 1.61 -8.66 10.57
N ASN A 86 0.45 -9.22 10.95
CA ASN A 86 -0.02 -10.52 10.48
C ASN A 86 -1.16 -10.43 9.45
N VAL A 87 -1.90 -9.31 9.46
CA VAL A 87 -3.06 -9.10 8.58
C VAL A 87 -3.09 -7.65 8.15
N VAL A 88 -3.38 -7.41 6.87
CA VAL A 88 -3.73 -6.09 6.35
C VAL A 88 -5.19 -6.09 5.88
N TYR A 89 -5.81 -4.92 6.00
CA TYR A 89 -7.22 -4.72 5.69
C TYR A 89 -7.35 -3.67 4.59
N PHE A 90 -8.17 -3.97 3.59
CA PHE A 90 -8.50 -3.04 2.51
C PHE A 90 -9.99 -2.74 2.51
N HIS A 91 -10.32 -1.47 2.30
CA HIS A 91 -11.69 -1.03 2.13
C HIS A 91 -12.12 -1.13 0.67
N LEU A 92 -13.13 -1.95 0.41
CA LEU A 92 -13.80 -2.13 -0.87
C LEU A 92 -15.15 -1.41 -0.82
N TYR A 93 -15.12 -0.08 -0.69
CA TYR A 93 -16.31 0.72 -0.37
C TYR A 93 -17.47 0.55 -1.35
N GLN A 94 -17.19 0.27 -2.63
CA GLN A 94 -18.26 0.09 -3.62
C GLN A 94 -19.15 -1.11 -3.32
N ASN A 95 -18.65 -2.10 -2.58
CA ASN A 95 -19.43 -3.27 -2.20
C ASN A 95 -20.55 -2.92 -1.19
N ALA A 96 -20.52 -1.74 -0.56
CA ALA A 96 -21.61 -1.26 0.30
C ALA A 96 -22.89 -0.98 -0.51
N PHE A 97 -22.78 -0.63 -1.78
CA PHE A 97 -23.93 -0.23 -2.59
C PHE A 97 -24.60 -1.41 -3.30
N GLN A 98 -24.30 -2.64 -2.90
CA GLN A 98 -24.86 -3.87 -3.48
C GLN A 98 -26.00 -4.42 -2.62
N PRO A 99 -26.88 -5.27 -3.19
CA PRO A 99 -27.81 -6.10 -2.42
C PRO A 99 -27.09 -6.98 -1.39
N ASP A 100 -27.78 -7.28 -0.30
CA ASP A 100 -27.32 -8.05 0.86
C ASP A 100 -26.11 -7.42 1.59
N SER A 101 -25.87 -6.12 1.39
CA SER A 101 -24.80 -5.42 2.09
C SER A 101 -25.22 -4.97 3.50
N TYR A 102 -24.25 -4.73 4.39
CA TYR A 102 -24.54 -4.13 5.69
C TYR A 102 -25.17 -2.72 5.57
N LEU A 103 -24.88 -1.99 4.49
CA LEU A 103 -25.53 -0.71 4.21
C LEU A 103 -26.99 -0.91 3.80
N GLU A 104 -27.31 -1.92 3.00
CA GLU A 104 -28.69 -2.26 2.65
C GLU A 104 -29.50 -2.60 3.91
N GLU A 105 -28.96 -3.47 4.77
CA GLU A 105 -29.61 -3.84 6.02
C GLU A 105 -29.92 -2.60 6.86
N LEU A 106 -28.94 -1.71 7.03
CA LEU A 106 -29.12 -0.43 7.72
C LEU A 106 -30.19 0.44 7.04
N GLN A 107 -30.26 0.46 5.72
CA GLN A 107 -31.25 1.23 4.99
C GLN A 107 -32.67 0.69 5.20
N PHE A 108 -32.86 -0.63 5.14
CA PHE A 108 -34.15 -1.25 5.45
C PHE A 108 -34.59 -0.98 6.89
N GLN A 109 -33.68 -1.07 7.87
CA GLN A 109 -33.97 -0.72 9.26
C GLN A 109 -34.40 0.75 9.42
N ASN A 110 -33.90 1.63 8.56
CA ASN A 110 -34.28 3.05 8.52
C ASN A 110 -35.52 3.34 7.64
N GLY A 111 -36.26 2.31 7.20
CA GLY A 111 -37.45 2.46 6.36
C GLY A 111 -37.14 2.96 4.94
N LYS A 112 -35.89 2.82 4.49
CA LYS A 112 -35.48 3.15 3.13
C LYS A 112 -35.50 1.90 2.27
N ASN A 113 -35.72 2.08 0.97
CA ASN A 113 -35.61 1.03 -0.02
C ASN A 113 -34.54 1.44 -1.06
N PRO A 114 -33.31 0.89 -0.99
CA PRO A 114 -32.28 1.19 -1.97
C PRO A 114 -32.72 0.88 -3.40
N LYS A 115 -32.14 1.61 -4.34
CA LYS A 115 -32.20 1.27 -5.76
C LYS A 115 -30.78 1.02 -6.24
N TYR A 116 -30.63 -0.02 -7.04
CA TYR A 116 -29.36 -0.46 -7.57
C TYR A 116 -29.28 -0.17 -9.06
N GLY A 117 -28.10 0.21 -9.54
CA GLY A 117 -27.81 0.26 -10.96
C GLY A 117 -27.59 -1.13 -11.53
N GLU A 118 -27.23 -1.18 -12.80
CA GLU A 118 -27.00 -2.44 -13.51
C GLU A 118 -25.92 -3.31 -12.82
N TYR A 119 -24.79 -2.72 -12.46
CA TYR A 119 -23.67 -3.43 -11.84
C TYR A 119 -23.92 -3.75 -10.37
N GLU A 120 -24.45 -2.80 -9.60
CA GLU A 120 -24.73 -3.03 -8.18
C GLU A 120 -25.74 -4.16 -8.00
N SER A 121 -26.79 -4.22 -8.84
CA SER A 121 -27.80 -5.27 -8.79
C SER A 121 -27.24 -6.67 -9.07
N GLN A 122 -26.13 -6.74 -9.80
CA GLN A 122 -25.37 -7.96 -10.09
C GLN A 122 -24.33 -8.28 -9.01
N LYS A 123 -24.28 -7.50 -7.92
CA LYS A 123 -23.24 -7.55 -6.88
C LYS A 123 -21.83 -7.33 -7.43
N LEU A 124 -21.72 -6.53 -8.49
CA LEU A 124 -20.45 -6.07 -9.03
C LEU A 124 -20.09 -4.73 -8.39
N GLY A 125 -18.84 -4.63 -7.93
CA GLY A 125 -18.32 -3.51 -7.14
C GLY A 125 -16.81 -3.47 -7.29
N THR A 126 -16.06 -3.44 -6.19
CA THR A 126 -14.62 -3.65 -6.27
C THR A 126 -14.30 -5.15 -6.26
N VAL A 127 -13.92 -5.67 -7.42
CA VAL A 127 -13.54 -7.07 -7.61
C VAL A 127 -12.02 -7.21 -7.57
N ILE A 128 -11.53 -8.08 -6.69
CA ILE A 128 -10.10 -8.41 -6.60
C ILE A 128 -9.89 -9.74 -7.33
N ASN A 129 -9.28 -9.66 -8.52
CA ASN A 129 -9.05 -10.84 -9.36
C ASN A 129 -7.90 -11.71 -8.84
N ASP A 130 -6.84 -11.08 -8.36
CA ASP A 130 -5.65 -11.74 -7.82
C ASP A 130 -4.98 -10.82 -6.80
N ILE A 131 -4.36 -11.42 -5.77
CA ILE A 131 -3.54 -10.70 -4.80
C ILE A 131 -2.42 -11.60 -4.30
N THR A 132 -1.21 -11.08 -4.33
CA THR A 132 -0.01 -11.76 -3.83
C THR A 132 0.78 -10.84 -2.92
N VAL A 133 1.51 -11.43 -1.97
CA VAL A 133 2.45 -10.72 -1.11
C VAL A 133 3.84 -11.27 -1.40
N ASN A 134 4.75 -10.40 -1.84
CA ASN A 134 6.11 -10.78 -2.24
C ASN A 134 6.16 -11.94 -3.27
N GLY A 135 5.16 -12.00 -4.16
CA GLY A 135 5.04 -13.04 -5.18
C GLY A 135 4.45 -14.37 -4.69
N LEU A 136 4.01 -14.46 -3.43
CA LEU A 136 3.36 -15.63 -2.86
C LEU A 136 1.84 -15.41 -2.82
N ASN A 137 1.10 -16.48 -3.14
CA ASN A 137 -0.34 -16.50 -2.93
C ASN A 137 -0.64 -16.45 -1.43
N VAL A 138 -1.61 -15.62 -1.06
CA VAL A 138 -2.00 -15.40 0.33
C VAL A 138 -3.46 -15.74 0.54
N LYS A 139 -3.81 -16.12 1.76
CA LYS A 139 -5.21 -16.27 2.14
C LYS A 139 -5.86 -14.89 2.17
N THR A 140 -7.11 -14.83 1.70
CA THR A 140 -7.97 -13.66 1.86
C THR A 140 -9.32 -14.03 2.45
N GLU A 141 -9.97 -13.04 3.05
CA GLU A 141 -11.36 -13.15 3.53
C GLU A 141 -12.06 -11.83 3.22
N LEU A 142 -13.12 -11.89 2.40
CA LEU A 142 -13.97 -10.74 2.10
C LEU A 142 -15.19 -10.76 3.01
N ASP A 143 -15.32 -9.73 3.84
CA ASP A 143 -16.47 -9.46 4.69
C ASP A 143 -17.07 -8.12 4.29
N ASN A 144 -18.12 -8.18 3.46
CA ASN A 144 -18.82 -7.00 2.95
C ASN A 144 -17.88 -6.01 2.22
N THR A 145 -17.53 -4.90 2.86
CA THR A 145 -16.60 -3.89 2.35
C THR A 145 -15.16 -4.05 2.84
N ILE A 146 -14.85 -5.08 3.62
CA ILE A 146 -13.52 -5.29 4.19
C ILE A 146 -12.89 -6.54 3.60
N LEU A 147 -11.78 -6.36 2.89
CA LEU A 147 -10.91 -7.46 2.50
C LEU A 147 -9.79 -7.63 3.52
N LYS A 148 -9.74 -8.79 4.16
CA LYS A 148 -8.63 -9.21 5.02
C LYS A 148 -7.62 -9.98 4.17
N VAL A 149 -6.34 -9.67 4.32
CA VAL A 149 -5.23 -10.35 3.63
C VAL A 149 -4.23 -10.79 4.69
N TYR A 150 -3.95 -12.08 4.74
CA TYR A 150 -3.05 -12.67 5.73
C TYR A 150 -1.61 -12.66 5.16
N LEU A 151 -0.67 -12.08 5.92
CA LEU A 151 0.74 -11.91 5.51
C LEU A 151 1.60 -13.15 5.79
#